data_AF-A0A8J5D0Y8-F1
#
_entry.id   AF-A0A8J5D0Y8-F1
#
_cell.length_a   1.000
_cell.length_b   1.000
_cell.length_c   1.000
_cell.angle_alpha   90.00
_cell.angle_beta   90.00
_cell.angle_gamma   90.00
#
_symmetry.space_group_name_H-M   'P 1'
#
loop_
_entity.id
_entity.type
_entity.pdbx_description
1 polymer ?
#
loop_
_entity_poly.entity_id
_entity_poly.type
_entity_poly.pdbx_seq_one_letter_code
_entity_poly.pdbx_strand_id
1 'polypeptide(L)'
;MEKIPPTQEALLQHTLRAVYQAGIWATSDQCEQKPPTPEGFGWTLESATKTWRPVWSNLPVASQACSELVKCGCKSATCGGRCSCKKAQWKCTELCSCQCE
;
A
#
# COMPACT_ATOMS: atom_id res chain seq x y z
N MET A 1 7.93 -1.93 -11.57
CA MET A 1 6.88 -1.29 -10.75
C MET A 1 7.44 0.04 -10.30
N GLU A 2 7.44 1.04 -11.18
CA GLU A 2 8.16 2.30 -10.91
C GLU A 2 7.40 3.49 -11.52
N LYS A 3 7.34 4.60 -10.77
CA LYS A 3 6.80 5.93 -11.08
C LYS A 3 5.35 6.25 -10.67
N ILE A 4 4.74 5.51 -9.76
CA ILE A 4 3.59 6.07 -9.02
C ILE A 4 4.18 6.87 -7.86
N PRO A 5 3.88 8.18 -7.71
CA PRO A 5 4.34 8.93 -6.54
C PRO A 5 3.81 8.26 -5.27
N PRO A 6 4.55 8.33 -4.15
CA PRO A 6 4.05 7.82 -2.88
C PRO A 6 2.71 8.47 -2.57
N THR A 7 1.75 7.68 -2.09
CA THR A 7 0.47 8.21 -1.62
C THR A 7 0.71 9.14 -0.42
N GLN A 8 -0.24 10.03 -0.16
CA GLN A 8 -0.18 10.88 1.04
C GLN A 8 -0.03 10.04 2.32
N GLU A 9 -0.70 8.89 2.38
CA GLU A 9 -0.57 7.95 3.50
C GLU A 9 0.84 7.36 3.60
N ALA A 10 1.45 6.93 2.49
CA ALA A 10 2.81 6.40 2.50
C ALA A 10 3.84 7.46 2.93
N LEU A 11 3.65 8.72 2.50
CA LEU A 11 4.45 9.85 2.95
C LEU A 11 4.28 10.07 4.47
N LEU A 12 3.05 10.06 4.98
CA LEU A 12 2.79 10.21 6.41
C LEU A 12 3.52 9.14 7.23
N GLN A 13 3.39 7.86 6.84
CA GLN A 13 4.07 6.76 7.52
C GLN A 13 5.61 6.92 7.47
N HIS A 14 6.16 7.40 6.35
CA HIS A 14 7.59 7.70 6.24
C HIS A 14 8.01 8.85 7.17
N THR A 15 7.25 9.94 7.20
CA THR A 15 7.51 11.08 8.08
C THR A 15 7.47 10.66 9.56
N LEU A 16 6.53 9.82 9.97
CA LEU A 16 6.47 9.31 11.34
C LEU A 16 7.74 8.55 11.73
N ARG A 17 8.28 7.71 10.84
CA ARG A 17 9.55 7.01 11.07
C ARG A 17 10.73 7.98 11.18
N ALA A 18 10.79 8.98 10.31
CA ALA A 18 11.83 10.01 10.34
C ALA A 18 11.78 10.83 11.64
N VAL A 19 10.57 11.20 12.10
CA VAL A 19 10.36 11.89 13.38
C VAL A 19 10.86 11.04 14.55
N TYR A 20 10.56 9.75 14.56
CA TYR A 20 11.05 8.83 15.60
C TYR A 20 12.58 8.77 15.63
N GLN A 21 13.22 8.62 14.46
CA GLN A 21 14.69 8.61 14.36
C GLN A 21 15.31 9.93 14.83
N ALA A 22 14.75 11.06 14.38
CA ALA A 22 15.21 12.39 14.80
C ALA A 22 15.05 12.60 16.31
N GLY A 23 13.96 12.08 16.91
CA GLY A 23 13.74 12.13 18.36
C GLY A 23 14.80 11.36 19.16
N ILE A 24 15.27 10.22 18.64
CA ILE A 24 16.39 9.49 19.25
C ILE A 24 17.69 10.29 19.11
N TRP A 25 17.96 10.86 17.94
CA TRP A 25 19.18 11.66 17.73
C TRP A 25 19.19 12.93 18.57
N ALA A 26 18.03 13.52 18.86
CA ALA A 26 17.92 14.71 19.70
C ALA A 26 18.39 14.49 21.15
N THR A 27 18.54 13.23 21.59
CA THR A 27 19.05 12.87 22.92
C THR A 27 20.43 12.24 22.87
N SER A 28 21.21 12.48 21.80
CA SER A 28 22.53 11.86 21.59
C SER A 28 23.58 12.26 22.62
N ASP A 29 23.34 13.32 23.37
CA ASP A 29 24.18 13.80 24.47
C ASP A 29 24.01 12.99 25.76
N GLN A 30 22.95 12.18 25.86
CA GLN A 30 22.68 11.36 27.03
C GLN A 30 23.48 10.05 26.96
N CYS A 31 24.24 9.74 28.01
CA CYS A 31 25.03 8.50 28.10
C CYS A 31 24.19 7.22 27.97
N GLU A 32 22.93 7.24 28.42
CA GLU A 32 21.99 6.14 28.30
C GLU A 32 20.70 6.64 27.67
N GLN A 33 20.52 6.35 26.38
CA GLN A 33 19.31 6.71 25.66
C GLN A 33 18.20 5.69 25.96
N LYS A 34 17.00 6.19 26.27
CA LYS A 34 15.79 5.37 26.46
C LYS A 34 14.80 5.69 25.33
N PRO A 35 14.96 5.06 24.15
CA PRO A 35 14.06 5.33 23.03
C PRO A 35 12.62 4.91 23.40
N PRO A 36 11.60 5.68 22.97
CA PRO A 36 10.21 5.28 23.14
C PRO A 36 9.90 4.04 22.29
N THR A 37 8.74 3.41 22.51
CA THR A 37 8.29 2.34 21.61
C THR A 37 8.12 2.89 20.18
N PRO A 38 8.56 2.16 19.13
CA PRO A 38 8.37 2.58 17.75
C PRO A 38 6.93 2.38 17.24
N GLU A 39 6.09 1.66 18.00
CA GLU A 39 4.67 1.45 17.67
C GLU A 39 3.96 2.79 17.47
N GLY A 40 3.22 2.92 16.37
CA GLY A 40 2.53 4.17 16.01
C GLY A 40 3.41 5.20 15.32
N PHE A 41 4.74 5.05 15.30
CA PHE A 41 5.65 5.89 14.53
C PHE A 41 5.97 5.28 13.15
N GLY A 42 4.95 4.74 12.50
CA GLY A 42 5.10 4.05 11.22
C GLY A 42 5.81 2.70 11.32
N TRP A 43 5.78 2.08 12.50
CA TRP A 43 6.18 0.69 12.76
C TRP A 43 5.04 -0.09 13.42
N THR A 44 5.04 -1.40 13.19
CA THR A 44 4.13 -2.35 13.84
C THR A 44 4.91 -3.59 14.28
N LEU A 45 4.48 -4.21 15.38
CA LEU A 45 5.12 -5.42 15.90
C LEU A 45 4.54 -6.66 15.22
N GLU A 46 5.38 -7.42 14.51
CA GLU A 46 4.98 -8.70 13.97
C GLU A 46 4.86 -9.74 15.09
N SER A 47 3.63 -10.09 15.45
CA SER A 47 3.34 -10.97 16.59
C SER A 47 4.09 -12.30 16.58
N ALA A 48 4.32 -12.88 15.40
CA ALA A 48 4.95 -14.18 15.22
C ALA A 48 6.47 -14.15 15.44
N THR A 49 7.15 -13.14 14.90
CA THR A 49 8.61 -13.03 14.97
C THR A 49 9.09 -12.11 16.08
N LYS A 50 8.18 -11.34 16.69
CA LYS A 50 8.46 -10.27 17.65
C LYS A 50 9.43 -9.22 17.08
N THR A 51 9.39 -9.00 15.77
CA THR A 51 10.22 -7.98 15.10
C THR A 51 9.39 -6.78 14.68
N TRP A 52 10.00 -5.59 14.69
CA TRP A 52 9.39 -4.37 14.19
C TRP A 52 9.46 -4.36 12.66
N ARG A 53 8.31 -4.15 12.01
CA ARG A 53 8.23 -3.94 10.57
C ARG A 53 7.70 -2.54 10.26
N PRO A 54 8.22 -1.90 9.21
CA PRO A 54 7.71 -0.60 8.81
C PRO A 54 6.29 -0.76 8.25
N VAL A 55 5.40 0.13 8.65
CA VAL A 55 4.09 0.31 8.01
C VAL A 55 4.33 1.14 6.76
N TRP A 56 4.23 0.53 5.58
CA TRP A 56 4.46 1.24 4.32
C TRP A 56 3.28 2.10 3.90
N SER A 57 2.06 1.60 4.10
CA SER A 57 0.80 2.27 3.81
C SER A 57 -0.32 1.49 4.48
N ASN A 58 -1.33 2.19 5.00
CA ASN A 58 -2.59 1.58 5.44
C ASN A 58 -3.65 1.54 4.33
N LEU A 59 -3.38 2.19 3.20
CA LEU A 59 -4.26 2.13 2.04
C LEU A 59 -4.14 0.76 1.35
N PRO A 60 -5.25 0.21 0.85
CA PRO A 60 -5.20 -0.96 -0.01
C PRO A 60 -4.30 -0.68 -1.22
N VAL A 61 -3.69 -1.74 -1.74
CA VAL A 61 -2.91 -1.64 -2.98
C VAL A 61 -3.81 -1.09 -4.09
N ALA A 62 -3.25 -0.25 -4.97
CA ALA A 62 -4.03 0.47 -5.98
C ALA A 62 -4.92 -0.45 -6.84
N SER A 63 -4.48 -1.69 -7.10
CA SER A 63 -5.29 -2.69 -7.81
C SER A 63 -6.58 -3.07 -7.08
N GLN A 64 -6.57 -3.10 -5.75
CA GLN A 64 -7.76 -3.35 -4.93
C GLN A 64 -8.60 -2.08 -4.77
N ALA A 65 -7.95 -0.93 -4.62
CA ALA A 65 -8.60 0.35 -4.37
C ALA A 65 -9.29 0.95 -5.60
N CYS A 66 -8.78 0.63 -6.79
CA CYS A 66 -9.19 1.25 -8.06
C CYS A 66 -9.56 0.19 -9.11
N SER A 67 -10.16 -0.93 -8.67
CA SER A 67 -10.59 -2.00 -9.58
C SER A 67 -11.56 -1.48 -10.65
N GLU A 68 -12.34 -0.46 -10.33
CA GLU A 68 -13.26 0.25 -11.23
C GLU A 68 -12.55 0.95 -12.40
N LEU A 69 -11.28 1.34 -12.21
CA LEU A 69 -10.45 2.00 -13.22
C LEU A 69 -9.77 1.01 -14.19
N VAL A 70 -9.91 -0.29 -13.94
CA VAL A 70 -9.30 -1.34 -14.77
C VAL A 70 -10.28 -1.77 -15.86
N LYS A 71 -9.80 -1.75 -17.11
CA LYS A 71 -10.54 -2.25 -18.28
C LYS A 71 -9.88 -3.49 -18.87
N CYS A 72 -10.69 -4.37 -19.44
CA CYS A 72 -10.19 -5.46 -20.25
C CYS A 72 -9.89 -5.00 -21.69
N GLY A 73 -9.05 -5.77 -22.38
CA GLY A 73 -8.78 -5.60 -23.81
C GLY A 73 -9.76 -6.34 -24.73
N CYS A 74 -10.91 -6.78 -24.21
CA CYS A 74 -11.89 -7.52 -25.00
C CYS A 74 -12.51 -6.61 -26.08
N LYS A 75 -12.53 -7.11 -27.32
CA LYS A 75 -13.14 -6.41 -28.46
C LYS A 75 -14.51 -6.96 -28.83
N SER A 76 -14.84 -8.16 -28.36
CA SER A 76 -16.13 -8.82 -28.55
C SER A 76 -17.12 -8.41 -27.46
N ALA A 77 -18.42 -8.48 -27.77
CA ALA A 77 -19.48 -8.26 -26.80
C ALA A 77 -19.41 -9.25 -25.62
N THR A 78 -18.93 -10.48 -25.87
CA THR A 78 -18.82 -11.54 -24.86
C THR A 78 -17.38 -11.76 -24.37
N CYS A 79 -17.22 -12.01 -23.07
CA CYS A 79 -15.92 -12.25 -22.43
C CYS A 79 -15.67 -13.75 -22.24
N GLY A 80 -14.70 -14.28 -22.99
CA GLY A 80 -14.17 -15.64 -22.77
C GLY A 80 -13.08 -15.71 -21.69
N GLY A 81 -12.47 -16.89 -21.54
CA GLY A 81 -11.43 -17.15 -20.54
C GLY A 81 -10.12 -16.36 -20.70
N ARG A 82 -9.96 -15.59 -21.79
CA ARG A 82 -8.83 -14.68 -22.00
C ARG A 82 -9.05 -13.28 -21.44
N CYS A 83 -10.25 -12.95 -20.98
CA CYS A 83 -10.55 -11.64 -20.38
C CYS A 83 -9.71 -11.42 -19.11
N SER A 84 -8.99 -10.29 -19.05
CA SER A 84 -8.16 -9.93 -17.90
C SER A 84 -8.99 -9.68 -16.63
N CYS A 85 -10.17 -9.06 -16.75
CA CYS A 85 -11.09 -8.87 -15.61
C CYS A 85 -11.52 -10.22 -15.02
N LYS A 86 -11.97 -11.17 -15.85
CA LYS A 86 -12.36 -12.52 -15.38
C LYS A 86 -11.19 -13.26 -14.74
N LYS A 87 -9.98 -13.17 -15.30
CA LYS A 87 -8.77 -13.78 -14.71
C LYS A 87 -8.41 -13.19 -13.35
N ALA A 88 -8.60 -11.89 -13.18
CA ALA A 88 -8.41 -11.19 -11.90
C ALA A 88 -9.60 -11.36 -10.93
N GLN A 89 -10.62 -12.15 -11.32
CA GLN A 89 -11.87 -12.33 -10.57
C GLN A 89 -12.64 -11.02 -10.32
N TRP A 90 -12.54 -10.07 -11.25
CA TRP A 90 -13.26 -8.79 -11.21
C TRP A 90 -14.38 -8.75 -12.23
N LYS A 91 -15.43 -7.98 -11.93
CA LYS A 91 -16.48 -7.64 -12.90
C LYS A 91 -15.93 -6.70 -13.95
N CYS A 92 -16.45 -6.78 -15.19
CA CYS A 92 -16.17 -5.74 -16.17
C CYS A 92 -16.86 -4.44 -15.72
N THR A 93 -16.21 -3.32 -15.95
CA THR A 93 -16.69 -1.99 -15.56
C THR A 93 -17.12 -1.22 -16.81
N GLU A 94 -17.75 -0.07 -16.65
CA GLU A 94 -18.13 0.82 -17.77
C GLU A 94 -16.93 1.28 -18.64
N LEU A 95 -15.70 1.12 -18.14
CA LEU A 95 -14.49 1.40 -18.91
C LEU A 95 -14.12 0.27 -19.89
N CYS A 96 -14.71 -0.91 -19.73
CA CYS A 96 -14.56 -2.03 -20.66
C CYS A 96 -15.40 -1.79 -21.91
N SER A 97 -14.84 -2.10 -23.09
CA SER A 97 -15.57 -2.03 -24.35
C SER A 97 -16.47 -3.25 -24.59
N CYS A 98 -16.42 -4.24 -23.72
CA CYS A 98 -17.24 -5.45 -23.80
C CYS A 98 -18.49 -5.33 -22.91
N GLN A 99 -19.59 -5.94 -23.33
CA GLN A 99 -20.87 -5.95 -22.60
C GLN A 99 -20.99 -7.24 -21.78
N CYS A 100 -20.02 -7.47 -20.90
CA CYS A 100 -19.95 -8.68 -20.09
C CYS A 100 -20.50 -8.41 -18.69
N GLU A 101 -21.48 -9.22 -18.26
CA GLU A 101 -21.88 -9.32 -16.85
C GLU A 101 -20.85 -10.07 -16.01
#